data_AF-A0AAU9J6D0-F1
#
_entry.id   AF-A0AAU9J6D0-F1
#
_cell.length_a   1.000
_cell.length_b   1.000
_cell.length_c   1.000
_cell.angle_alpha   90.00
_cell.angle_beta   90.00
_cell.angle_gamma   90.00
#
_symmetry.space_group_name_H-M   'P 1'
#
loop_
_entity.id
_entity.type
_entity.pdbx_description
1 polymer ?
#
loop_
_entity_poly.entity_id
_entity_poly.type
_entity_poly.pdbx_seq_one_letter_code
_entity_poly.pdbx_strand_id
1 'polypeptide(L)'
;MRAIPSLGSTLYYIFTGRHESIFIQQYLRNANLLTLGNGIVLNQKSGYQFPSERALIITDFWNEDADCEEKYLVFSILNLLLEITQGTENSVAVISKLQKTRKSHYSQNKFSVINIQDSRRVIIGSIIDGQVLLHNKTIFPGKTTEIPKSFKKILNLSIEGGTTNPNYSPSTIGYLAARGSYLAVDYINAGNSGMLQNFQLKMFNFDCGVSIYNETFAKACFKKNYNDLGLAHIVNYASPMVLGVLKLFKSLNWTLPMAGSNADSSLSSTAVYPFY
;
A
#
# COMPACT_ATOMS: atom_id res chain seq x y z
N MET A 1 -13.89 -31.45 -5.23
CA MET A 1 -13.33 -30.58 -4.16
C MET A 1 -12.96 -29.26 -4.82
N ARG A 2 -13.77 -28.20 -4.69
CA ARG A 2 -13.49 -26.90 -5.31
C ARG A 2 -12.35 -26.26 -4.51
N ALA A 3 -11.21 -26.02 -5.16
CA ALA A 3 -10.13 -25.25 -4.59
C ALA A 3 -10.67 -23.88 -4.14
N ILE A 4 -10.60 -23.60 -2.85
CA ILE A 4 -10.78 -22.26 -2.31
C ILE A 4 -9.60 -21.46 -2.89
N PRO A 5 -9.81 -20.39 -3.66
CA PRO A 5 -8.71 -19.57 -4.14
C PRO A 5 -7.94 -19.11 -2.91
N SER A 6 -6.65 -19.45 -2.83
CA SER A 6 -5.76 -18.93 -1.80
C SER A 6 -5.97 -17.42 -1.73
N LEU A 7 -6.42 -16.92 -0.57
CA LEU A 7 -6.66 -15.50 -0.35
C LEU A 7 -5.36 -14.74 -0.65
N GLY A 8 -5.29 -14.24 -1.89
CA GLY A 8 -4.20 -13.41 -2.37
C GLY A 8 -4.05 -12.23 -1.45
N SER A 9 -2.81 -11.91 -1.15
CA SER A 9 -2.40 -10.90 -0.19
C SER A 9 -3.13 -9.57 -0.40
N THR A 10 -4.00 -9.16 0.53
CA THR A 10 -4.77 -7.92 0.40
C THR A 10 -3.87 -6.69 0.52
N LEU A 11 -3.82 -5.85 -0.53
CA LEU A 11 -3.10 -4.58 -0.53
C LEU A 11 -4.11 -3.44 -0.61
N TYR A 12 -4.06 -2.50 0.35
CA TYR A 12 -4.87 -1.29 0.29
C TYR A 12 -4.05 -0.15 -0.29
N TYR A 13 -4.55 0.45 -1.37
CA TYR A 13 -4.01 1.70 -1.90
C TYR A 13 -4.83 2.86 -1.34
N ILE A 14 -4.16 3.81 -0.68
CA ILE A 14 -4.81 5.01 -0.12
C ILE A 14 -4.48 6.18 -1.03
N PHE A 15 -5.52 6.83 -1.55
CA PHE A 15 -5.38 8.03 -2.37
C PHE A 15 -6.12 9.19 -1.74
N THR A 16 -5.45 10.33 -1.68
CA THR A 16 -5.99 11.59 -1.17
C THR A 16 -5.78 12.65 -2.23
N GLY A 17 -6.85 13.17 -2.84
CA GLY A 17 -6.72 14.16 -3.90
C GLY A 17 -8.05 14.74 -4.36
N ARG A 18 -8.07 16.03 -4.73
CA ARG A 18 -9.30 16.76 -5.13
C ARG A 18 -9.71 16.52 -6.59
N HIS A 19 -8.76 16.23 -7.49
CA HIS A 19 -9.02 16.14 -8.94
C HIS A 19 -8.36 14.94 -9.64
N GLU A 20 -7.56 14.14 -8.92
CA GLU A 20 -6.71 13.09 -9.51
C GLU A 20 -7.40 11.74 -9.60
N SER A 21 -8.64 11.61 -9.11
CA SER A 21 -9.28 10.31 -8.94
C SER A 21 -9.52 9.60 -10.27
N ILE A 22 -9.80 10.31 -11.38
CA ILE A 22 -9.95 9.70 -12.71
C ILE A 22 -8.61 9.16 -13.24
N PHE A 23 -7.52 9.94 -13.12
CA PHE A 23 -6.20 9.50 -13.58
C PHE A 23 -5.70 8.32 -12.76
N ILE A 24 -5.87 8.39 -11.44
CA ILE A 24 -5.55 7.28 -10.52
C ILE A 24 -6.38 6.05 -10.88
N GLN A 25 -7.68 6.21 -11.15
CA GLN A 25 -8.56 5.12 -11.60
C GLN A 25 -8.07 4.47 -12.88
N GLN A 26 -7.77 5.28 -13.90
CA GLN A 26 -7.27 4.80 -15.18
C GLN A 26 -5.92 4.10 -15.02
N TYR A 27 -5.01 4.67 -14.23
CA TYR A 27 -3.71 4.05 -13.93
C TYR A 27 -3.89 2.69 -13.24
N LEU A 28 -4.69 2.63 -12.18
CA LEU A 28 -4.95 1.39 -11.43
C LEU A 28 -5.58 0.30 -12.31
N ARG A 29 -6.49 0.69 -13.21
CA ARG A 29 -7.09 -0.21 -14.19
C ARG A 29 -6.06 -0.68 -15.20
N ASN A 30 -5.29 0.23 -15.80
CA ASN A 30 -4.29 -0.08 -16.82
C ASN A 30 -3.14 -0.93 -16.26
N ALA A 31 -2.75 -0.70 -15.00
CA ALA A 31 -1.75 -1.47 -14.28
C ALA A 31 -2.28 -2.80 -13.72
N ASN A 32 -3.56 -3.13 -13.97
CA ASN A 32 -4.23 -4.34 -13.47
C ASN A 32 -4.10 -4.52 -11.95
N LEU A 33 -4.18 -3.42 -11.20
CA LEU A 33 -4.08 -3.41 -9.73
C LEU A 33 -5.45 -3.62 -9.05
N LEU A 34 -6.54 -3.55 -9.82
CA LEU A 34 -7.93 -3.80 -9.40
C LEU A 34 -8.27 -5.30 -9.42
N THR A 35 -7.44 -6.14 -8.81
CA THR A 35 -7.65 -7.60 -8.77
C THR A 35 -8.32 -8.06 -7.47
N LEU A 36 -8.94 -9.24 -7.51
CA LEU A 36 -9.41 -9.96 -6.32
C LEU A 36 -8.30 -10.04 -5.27
N GLY A 37 -8.53 -9.39 -4.12
CA GLY A 37 -7.55 -9.28 -3.04
C GLY A 37 -7.14 -7.84 -2.79
N ASN A 38 -7.10 -6.94 -3.77
CA ASN A 38 -6.69 -5.55 -3.51
C ASN A 38 -7.88 -4.68 -3.11
N GLY A 39 -7.67 -3.84 -2.10
CA GLY A 39 -8.63 -2.85 -1.61
C GLY A 39 -8.16 -1.45 -1.97
N ILE A 40 -9.09 -0.50 -2.04
CA ILE A 40 -8.77 0.89 -2.32
C ILE A 40 -9.52 1.75 -1.34
N VAL A 41 -8.81 2.70 -0.74
CA VAL A 41 -9.40 3.77 0.06
C VAL A 41 -9.19 5.08 -0.68
N LEU A 42 -10.28 5.74 -1.05
CA LEU A 42 -10.26 7.05 -1.69
C LEU A 42 -10.78 8.08 -0.70
N ASN A 43 -10.05 9.16 -0.51
CA ASN A 43 -10.57 10.36 0.14
C ASN A 43 -10.77 11.44 -0.93
N GLN A 44 -12.03 11.72 -1.27
CA GLN A 44 -12.39 12.63 -2.36
C GLN A 44 -13.66 13.42 -2.01
N LYS A 45 -13.75 14.66 -2.52
CA LYS A 45 -14.91 15.53 -2.31
C LYS A 45 -16.11 15.18 -3.19
N SER A 46 -15.84 14.75 -4.42
CA SER A 46 -16.85 14.25 -5.36
C SER A 46 -16.57 12.78 -5.66
N GLY A 47 -17.61 11.96 -5.55
CA GLY A 47 -17.58 10.54 -5.82
C GLY A 47 -17.77 10.26 -7.30
N TYR A 48 -16.74 10.53 -8.11
CA TYR A 48 -16.68 9.95 -9.46
C TYR A 48 -16.98 8.45 -9.37
N GLN A 49 -17.82 7.94 -10.28
CA GLN A 49 -18.23 6.54 -10.28
C GLN A 49 -16.99 5.63 -10.28
N PHE A 50 -16.69 5.04 -9.13
CA PHE A 50 -15.56 4.14 -9.00
C PHE A 50 -16.01 2.74 -9.41
N PRO A 51 -15.49 2.18 -10.51
CA PRO A 51 -15.99 0.93 -11.07
C PRO A 51 -15.48 -0.31 -10.32
N SER A 52 -14.65 -0.13 -9.28
CA SER A 52 -14.15 -1.26 -8.50
C SER A 52 -15.13 -1.62 -7.40
N GLU A 53 -15.67 -2.83 -7.51
CA GLU A 53 -16.23 -3.57 -6.38
C GLU A 53 -15.32 -3.45 -5.16
N ARG A 54 -15.93 -3.26 -3.98
CA ARG A 54 -15.31 -3.33 -2.64
C ARG A 54 -14.33 -2.20 -2.31
N ALA A 55 -14.30 -1.14 -3.13
CA ALA A 55 -13.62 0.08 -2.75
C ALA A 55 -14.28 0.72 -1.51
N LEU A 56 -13.48 1.39 -0.70
CA LEU A 56 -13.90 2.27 0.37
C LEU A 56 -13.70 3.71 -0.10
N ILE A 57 -14.75 4.50 -0.05
CA ILE A 57 -14.74 5.91 -0.45
C ILE A 57 -15.12 6.72 0.78
N ILE A 58 -14.23 7.62 1.18
CA ILE A 58 -14.44 8.64 2.19
C ILE A 58 -14.77 9.93 1.44
N THR A 59 -15.93 10.49 1.72
CA THR A 59 -16.43 11.72 1.09
C THR A 59 -17.06 12.63 2.12
N ASP A 60 -17.16 13.92 1.82
CA ASP A 60 -17.83 14.87 2.70
C ASP A 60 -19.28 14.43 2.96
N PHE A 61 -19.72 14.57 4.21
CA PHE A 61 -21.09 14.25 4.61
C PHE A 61 -22.11 15.07 3.79
N TRP A 62 -23.23 14.47 3.42
CA TRP A 62 -24.28 15.03 2.55
C TRP A 62 -23.91 15.29 1.09
N ASN A 63 -22.70 14.92 0.69
CA ASN A 63 -22.25 14.96 -0.70
C ASN A 63 -22.03 13.56 -1.26
N GLU A 64 -22.65 12.54 -0.67
CA GLU A 64 -22.48 11.15 -1.07
C GLU A 64 -22.89 10.94 -2.52
N ASP A 65 -23.92 11.62 -3.00
CA ASP A 65 -24.42 11.45 -4.37
C ASP A 65 -23.74 12.38 -5.40
N ALA A 66 -22.77 13.21 -4.98
CA ALA A 66 -22.03 14.05 -5.90
C ALA A 66 -21.11 13.19 -6.77
N ASP A 67 -21.36 13.12 -8.08
CA ASP A 67 -20.55 12.39 -9.06
C ASP A 67 -19.61 13.29 -9.88
N CYS A 68 -19.75 14.60 -9.73
CA CYS A 68 -18.88 15.62 -10.30
C CYS A 68 -18.75 16.82 -9.35
N GLU A 69 -17.85 17.75 -9.68
CA GLU A 69 -17.60 18.94 -8.86
C GLU A 69 -18.79 19.89 -8.82
N GLU A 70 -19.50 20.07 -9.94
CA GLU A 70 -20.68 20.92 -10.03
C GLU A 70 -21.79 20.41 -9.12
N LYS A 71 -22.07 19.10 -9.13
CA LYS A 71 -23.07 18.51 -8.22
C LYS A 71 -22.62 18.62 -6.77
N TYR A 72 -21.33 18.44 -6.47
CA TYR A 72 -20.81 18.67 -5.12
C TYR A 72 -21.08 20.09 -4.65
N LEU A 73 -20.80 21.11 -5.48
CA LEU A 73 -21.06 22.50 -5.15
C LEU A 73 -22.56 22.76 -4.94
N VAL A 74 -23.40 22.23 -5.83
CA VAL A 74 -24.86 22.36 -5.71
C VAL A 74 -25.36 21.72 -4.42
N PHE A 75 -24.96 20.48 -4.11
CA PHE A 75 -25.37 19.80 -2.89
C PHE A 75 -24.84 20.51 -1.64
N SER A 76 -23.58 20.93 -1.62
CA SER A 76 -23.02 21.71 -0.51
C SER A 76 -23.81 22.98 -0.23
N ILE A 77 -24.23 23.71 -1.28
CA ILE A 77 -25.06 24.91 -1.15
C ILE A 77 -26.46 24.55 -0.65
N LEU A 78 -27.12 23.54 -1.25
CA LEU A 78 -28.47 23.13 -0.85
C LEU A 78 -28.52 22.65 0.60
N ASN A 79 -27.53 21.87 1.04
CA ASN A 79 -27.45 21.36 2.40
C ASN A 79 -27.20 22.49 3.41
N LEU A 80 -26.32 23.43 3.07
CA LEU A 80 -26.13 24.65 3.88
C LEU A 80 -27.46 25.40 4.02
N LEU A 81 -28.19 25.62 2.93
CA LEU A 81 -29.49 26.28 2.94
C LEU A 81 -30.54 25.51 3.76
N LEU A 82 -30.57 24.18 3.68
CA LEU A 82 -31.44 23.33 4.50
C LEU A 82 -31.14 23.48 5.99
N GLU A 83 -29.87 23.42 6.41
CA GLU A 83 -29.48 23.67 7.81
C GLU A 83 -29.91 25.05 8.32
N ILE A 84 -29.83 26.06 7.44
CA ILE A 84 -30.22 27.42 7.79
C ILE A 84 -31.74 27.50 7.96
N THR A 85 -32.50 26.96 7.00
CA THR A 85 -33.97 27.05 6.98
C THR A 85 -34.69 26.22 8.04
N GLN A 86 -34.04 25.19 8.61
CA GLN A 86 -34.58 24.45 9.75
C GLN A 86 -34.71 25.35 10.99
N GLY A 87 -35.92 25.81 11.29
CA GLY A 87 -36.27 26.46 12.57
C GLY A 87 -36.04 27.98 12.65
N THR A 88 -36.09 28.71 11.53
CA THR A 88 -35.98 30.19 11.54
C THR A 88 -37.02 30.85 10.64
N GLU A 89 -37.82 31.75 11.21
CA GLU A 89 -38.93 32.43 10.51
C GLU A 89 -38.60 33.86 10.03
N ASN A 90 -37.45 34.46 10.41
CA ASN A 90 -37.08 35.84 10.08
C ASN A 90 -35.71 35.96 9.37
N SER A 91 -35.63 36.79 8.33
CA SER A 91 -34.48 37.03 7.45
C SER A 91 -33.21 37.51 8.16
N VAL A 92 -33.31 38.28 9.25
CA VAL A 92 -32.13 38.73 10.02
C VAL A 92 -31.48 37.56 10.78
N ALA A 93 -32.31 36.63 11.29
CA ALA A 93 -31.82 35.41 11.94
C ALA A 93 -31.19 34.45 10.93
N VAL A 94 -31.66 34.46 9.67
CA VAL A 94 -31.10 33.68 8.57
C VAL A 94 -29.68 34.12 8.23
N ILE A 95 -29.37 35.43 8.19
CA ILE A 95 -28.02 35.94 7.87
C ILE A 95 -27.01 35.63 8.98
N SER A 96 -27.37 35.82 10.25
CA SER A 96 -26.48 35.49 11.37
C SER A 96 -26.25 33.98 11.49
N LYS A 97 -27.28 33.18 11.23
CA LYS A 97 -27.19 31.72 11.13
C LYS A 97 -26.35 31.29 9.92
N LEU A 98 -26.48 31.93 8.76
CA LEU A 98 -25.60 31.73 7.59
C LEU A 98 -24.12 31.89 7.94
N GLN A 99 -23.76 32.98 8.63
CA GLN A 99 -22.37 33.25 9.01
C GLN A 99 -21.83 32.21 10.02
N LYS A 100 -22.66 31.82 11.00
CA LYS A 100 -22.32 30.81 12.01
C LYS A 100 -22.21 29.40 11.40
N THR A 101 -23.20 29.01 10.60
CA THR A 101 -23.30 27.71 9.93
C THR A 101 -22.24 27.57 8.86
N ARG A 102 -21.91 28.61 8.09
CA ARG A 102 -20.75 28.58 7.17
C ARG A 102 -19.48 28.23 7.93
N LYS A 103 -19.23 28.85 9.08
CA LYS A 103 -18.04 28.57 9.87
C LYS A 103 -18.02 27.14 10.41
N SER A 104 -19.17 26.60 10.86
CA SER A 104 -19.26 25.23 11.40
C SER A 104 -19.29 24.13 10.33
N HIS A 105 -19.97 24.37 9.21
CA HIS A 105 -20.16 23.41 8.11
C HIS A 105 -18.83 23.10 7.41
N TYR A 106 -17.97 24.13 7.24
CA TYR A 106 -16.63 23.95 6.69
C TYR A 106 -15.57 23.57 7.74
N SER A 107 -15.89 23.59 9.04
CA SER A 107 -14.96 23.19 10.11
C SER A 107 -15.23 21.81 10.69
N GLN A 108 -16.36 21.18 10.36
CA GLN A 108 -16.67 19.83 10.83
C GLN A 108 -15.96 18.80 9.96
N ASN A 109 -15.07 18.03 10.57
CA ASN A 109 -14.41 16.87 9.97
C ASN A 109 -15.40 15.69 9.91
N LYS A 110 -16.52 15.90 9.21
CA LYS A 110 -17.59 14.92 9.02
C LYS A 110 -17.54 14.34 7.63
N PHE A 111 -17.29 13.05 7.56
CA PHE A 111 -17.20 12.31 6.30
C PHE A 111 -18.15 11.12 6.33
N SER A 112 -18.72 10.79 5.19
CA SER A 112 -19.40 9.52 4.96
C SER A 112 -18.41 8.49 4.44
N VAL A 113 -18.51 7.26 4.95
CA VAL A 113 -17.76 6.10 4.48
C VAL A 113 -18.69 5.26 3.62
N ILE A 114 -18.32 5.10 2.36
CA ILE A 114 -19.08 4.39 1.34
C ILE A 114 -18.30 3.14 0.95
N ASN A 115 -18.98 2.01 0.82
CA ASN A 115 -18.44 0.78 0.26
C ASN A 115 -19.16 0.44 -1.03
N ILE A 116 -18.42 0.09 -2.08
CA ILE A 116 -19.01 -0.39 -3.33
C ILE A 116 -19.38 -1.87 -3.17
N GLN A 117 -20.66 -2.18 -3.21
CA GLN A 117 -21.20 -3.54 -3.04
C GLN A 117 -22.17 -3.84 -4.19
N ASP A 118 -21.92 -4.91 -4.93
CA ASP A 118 -22.74 -5.32 -6.08
C ASP A 118 -22.98 -4.13 -7.03
N SER A 119 -21.89 -3.42 -7.32
CA SER A 119 -21.79 -2.26 -8.21
C SER A 119 -22.63 -1.07 -7.77
N ARG A 120 -23.03 -1.04 -6.50
CA ARG A 120 -23.78 0.06 -5.88
C ARG A 120 -22.99 0.69 -4.73
N ARG A 121 -23.17 1.99 -4.55
CA ARG A 121 -22.62 2.75 -3.41
C ARG A 121 -23.49 2.49 -2.20
N VAL A 122 -22.91 1.92 -1.14
CA VAL A 122 -23.60 1.70 0.13
C VAL A 122 -22.90 2.53 1.19
N ILE A 123 -23.61 3.47 1.81
CA ILE A 123 -23.09 4.19 2.98
C ILE A 123 -22.99 3.18 4.12
N ILE A 124 -21.77 2.90 4.56
CA ILE A 124 -21.48 1.93 5.62
C ILE A 124 -21.16 2.55 6.95
N GLY A 125 -20.92 3.86 6.99
CA GLY A 125 -20.57 4.56 8.22
C GLY A 125 -20.24 6.03 8.00
N SER A 126 -19.68 6.63 9.04
CA SER A 126 -19.23 8.03 9.05
C SER A 126 -17.95 8.19 9.86
N ILE A 127 -17.18 9.23 9.55
CA ILE A 127 -16.08 9.71 10.36
C ILE A 127 -16.52 11.04 10.95
N ILE A 128 -16.61 11.14 12.28
CA ILE A 128 -17.03 12.37 12.97
C ILE A 128 -15.95 12.70 13.99
N ASP A 129 -15.33 13.87 13.86
CA ASP A 129 -14.27 14.34 14.75
C ASP A 129 -13.12 13.34 14.91
N GLY A 130 -12.76 12.69 13.80
CA GLY A 130 -11.70 11.67 13.74
C GLY A 130 -12.10 10.27 14.21
N GLN A 131 -13.30 10.09 14.74
CA GLN A 131 -13.82 8.77 15.13
C GLN A 131 -14.55 8.10 13.98
N VAL A 132 -14.17 6.86 13.65
CA VAL A 132 -14.83 6.05 12.62
C VAL A 132 -15.98 5.25 13.24
N LEU A 133 -17.19 5.47 12.75
CA LEU A 133 -18.41 4.78 13.17
C LEU A 133 -18.98 4.02 11.98
N LEU A 134 -18.94 2.68 12.01
CA LEU A 134 -19.53 1.84 10.96
C LEU A 134 -20.89 1.33 11.42
N HIS A 135 -21.92 1.58 10.63
CA HIS A 135 -23.31 1.21 10.91
C HIS A 135 -23.79 0.02 10.09
N ASN A 136 -23.21 -0.18 8.89
CA ASN A 136 -23.54 -1.31 8.02
C ASN A 136 -22.32 -2.20 7.77
N LYS A 137 -22.61 -3.42 7.30
CA LYS A 137 -21.60 -4.43 6.97
C LYS A 137 -20.69 -3.92 5.85
N THR A 138 -19.38 -3.96 6.07
CA THR A 138 -18.37 -3.69 5.04
C THR A 138 -18.05 -4.97 4.28
N ILE A 139 -17.91 -4.91 2.96
CA ILE A 139 -17.42 -6.02 2.15
C ILE A 139 -16.02 -5.65 1.65
N PHE A 140 -15.04 -6.42 2.11
CA PHE A 140 -13.65 -6.29 1.74
C PHE A 140 -13.31 -7.17 0.52
N PRO A 141 -12.17 -6.91 -0.15
CA PRO A 141 -11.65 -7.79 -1.19
C PRO A 141 -11.63 -9.26 -0.74
N GLY A 142 -12.04 -10.18 -1.62
CA GLY A 142 -12.20 -11.60 -1.26
C GLY A 142 -13.58 -11.97 -0.70
N LYS A 143 -14.55 -11.05 -0.70
CA LYS A 143 -15.93 -11.24 -0.16
C LYS A 143 -15.97 -11.50 1.34
N THR A 144 -14.95 -11.07 2.08
CA THR A 144 -14.96 -11.14 3.54
C THR A 144 -15.61 -9.89 4.10
N THR A 145 -16.20 -10.00 5.28
CA THR A 145 -16.83 -8.85 5.96
C THR A 145 -16.07 -8.38 7.19
N GLU A 146 -14.94 -9.04 7.42
CA GLU A 146 -13.97 -8.74 8.44
C GLU A 146 -12.59 -9.03 7.86
N ILE A 147 -11.62 -8.22 8.28
CA ILE A 147 -10.21 -8.57 8.16
C ILE A 147 -9.87 -9.18 9.52
N PRO A 148 -9.53 -10.49 9.59
CA PRO A 148 -9.20 -11.11 10.85
C PRO A 148 -8.10 -10.31 11.55
N LYS A 149 -8.21 -10.11 12.87
CA LYS A 149 -7.13 -9.47 13.65
C LYS A 149 -5.79 -10.22 13.53
N SER A 150 -5.85 -11.50 13.17
CA SER A 150 -4.70 -12.36 12.90
C SER A 150 -4.16 -12.26 11.47
N PHE A 151 -4.80 -11.52 10.56
CA PHE A 151 -4.35 -11.38 9.18
C PHE A 151 -3.03 -10.58 9.15
N LYS A 152 -1.99 -11.21 8.62
CA LYS A 152 -0.70 -10.57 8.36
C LYS A 152 -0.40 -10.58 6.87
N LYS A 153 -0.06 -9.42 6.31
CA LYS A 153 0.43 -9.30 4.94
C LYS A 153 1.85 -9.85 4.86
N ILE A 154 2.07 -10.83 3.99
CA ILE A 154 3.41 -11.38 3.76
C ILE A 154 4.22 -10.40 2.91
N LEU A 155 5.38 -9.98 3.42
CA LEU A 155 6.40 -9.21 2.73
C LEU A 155 7.56 -10.15 2.40
N ASN A 156 7.75 -10.43 1.11
CA ASN A 156 8.84 -11.30 0.66
C ASN A 156 10.14 -10.48 0.58
N LEU A 157 11.22 -11.04 1.10
CA LEU A 157 12.59 -10.55 0.97
C LEU A 157 13.42 -11.66 0.35
N SER A 158 14.38 -11.35 -0.49
CA SER A 158 15.37 -12.33 -0.96
C SER A 158 16.67 -12.18 -0.21
N ILE A 159 17.42 -13.27 -0.06
CA ILE A 159 18.74 -13.27 0.59
C ILE A 159 19.69 -14.22 -0.12
N GLU A 160 20.96 -13.81 -0.22
CA GLU A 160 22.05 -14.71 -0.64
C GLU A 160 22.39 -15.73 0.45
N GLY A 161 21.94 -16.98 0.33
CA GLY A 161 22.14 -18.01 1.35
C GLY A 161 23.58 -18.49 1.55
N GLY A 162 24.48 -18.20 0.61
CA GLY A 162 25.89 -18.61 0.69
C GLY A 162 26.12 -20.09 0.39
N THR A 163 25.09 -20.81 -0.08
CA THR A 163 25.11 -22.27 -0.26
C THR A 163 25.46 -22.70 -1.69
N THR A 164 25.27 -21.83 -2.68
CA THR A 164 25.47 -22.14 -4.10
C THR A 164 26.40 -21.13 -4.77
N ASN A 165 27.54 -21.60 -5.26
CA ASN A 165 28.54 -20.80 -5.97
C ASN A 165 28.89 -21.46 -7.32
N PRO A 166 29.02 -20.71 -8.42
CA PRO A 166 29.58 -21.27 -9.64
C PRO A 166 31.06 -21.63 -9.38
N ASN A 167 31.39 -22.92 -9.42
CA ASN A 167 32.76 -23.46 -9.38
C ASN A 167 33.53 -23.31 -8.05
N TYR A 168 32.87 -23.00 -6.93
CA TYR A 168 33.54 -22.87 -5.62
C TYR A 168 32.74 -23.52 -4.49
N SER A 169 33.44 -23.86 -3.40
CA SER A 169 32.83 -24.31 -2.16
C SER A 169 31.90 -23.23 -1.57
N PRO A 170 30.85 -23.64 -0.82
CA PRO A 170 29.99 -22.72 -0.08
C PRO A 170 30.80 -21.80 0.86
N SER A 171 30.32 -20.57 1.06
CA SER A 171 30.94 -19.62 2.00
C SER A 171 30.39 -19.87 3.41
N THR A 172 31.21 -20.37 4.33
CA THR A 172 30.83 -20.53 5.75
C THR A 172 30.35 -19.22 6.35
N ILE A 173 30.99 -18.09 6.00
CA ILE A 173 30.61 -16.75 6.49
C ILE A 173 29.27 -16.31 5.87
N GLY A 174 29.08 -16.51 4.56
CA GLY A 174 27.82 -16.17 3.88
C GLY A 174 26.64 -16.97 4.43
N TYR A 175 26.83 -18.26 4.69
CA TYR A 175 25.85 -19.12 5.33
C TYR A 175 25.49 -18.64 6.75
N LEU A 176 26.48 -18.29 7.58
CA LEU A 176 26.24 -17.77 8.93
C LEU A 176 25.53 -16.41 8.90
N ALA A 177 25.90 -15.52 7.99
CA ALA A 177 25.22 -14.24 7.77
C ALA A 177 23.76 -14.44 7.39
N ALA A 178 23.48 -15.36 6.45
CA ALA A 178 22.12 -15.72 6.06
C ALA A 178 21.29 -16.19 7.25
N ARG A 179 21.85 -17.06 8.11
CA ARG A 179 21.19 -17.52 9.34
C ARG A 179 20.87 -16.36 10.30
N GLY A 180 21.76 -15.37 10.41
CA GLY A 180 21.52 -14.16 11.19
C GLY A 180 20.29 -13.40 10.70
N SER A 181 20.13 -13.25 9.38
CA SER A 181 18.94 -12.62 8.79
C SER A 181 17.66 -13.44 9.01
N TYR A 182 17.72 -14.79 8.94
CA TYR A 182 16.58 -15.65 9.27
C TYR A 182 16.14 -15.45 10.71
N LEU A 183 17.10 -15.40 11.65
CA LEU A 183 16.82 -15.14 13.05
C LEU A 183 16.17 -13.76 13.27
N ALA A 184 16.63 -12.72 12.57
CA ALA A 184 16.04 -11.39 12.64
C ALA A 184 14.58 -11.38 12.14
N VAL A 185 14.30 -12.09 11.04
CA VAL A 185 12.94 -12.25 10.51
C VAL A 185 12.05 -13.00 11.48
N ASP A 186 12.53 -14.09 12.09
CA ASP A 186 11.77 -14.84 13.09
C ASP A 186 11.45 -13.98 14.33
N TYR A 187 12.43 -13.20 14.80
CA TYR A 187 12.26 -12.27 15.91
C TYR A 187 11.19 -11.20 15.63
N ILE A 188 11.20 -10.62 14.42
CA ILE A 188 10.19 -9.64 13.99
C ILE A 188 8.81 -10.31 13.89
N ASN A 189 8.73 -11.48 13.29
CA ASN A 189 7.47 -12.20 13.07
C ASN A 189 6.81 -12.68 14.36
N ALA A 190 7.61 -13.02 15.38
CA ALA A 190 7.17 -13.36 16.72
C ALA A 190 6.42 -12.20 17.43
N GLY A 191 6.48 -10.98 16.88
CA GLY A 191 5.79 -9.81 17.43
C GLY A 191 6.53 -9.16 18.59
N ASN A 192 7.73 -9.64 18.93
CA ASN A 192 8.53 -9.16 20.05
C ASN A 192 8.94 -7.69 19.92
N SER A 193 9.00 -7.16 18.70
CA SER A 193 9.41 -5.77 18.45
C SER A 193 8.26 -4.76 18.34
N GLY A 194 7.02 -5.24 18.15
CA GLY A 194 5.88 -4.38 17.81
C GLY A 194 6.01 -3.60 16.48
N MET A 195 7.10 -3.77 15.71
CA MET A 195 7.43 -2.93 14.55
C MET A 195 6.55 -3.21 13.33
N LEU A 196 6.02 -4.44 13.20
CA LEU A 196 5.32 -4.92 12.01
C LEU A 196 4.06 -5.73 12.38
N GLN A 197 3.18 -5.17 13.23
CA GLN A 197 2.03 -5.90 13.79
C GLN A 197 1.09 -6.52 12.74
N ASN A 198 0.95 -5.88 11.57
CA ASN A 198 0.08 -6.33 10.48
C ASN A 198 0.84 -7.02 9.33
N PHE A 199 2.14 -7.26 9.49
CA PHE A 199 2.98 -7.83 8.45
C PHE A 199 3.71 -9.07 8.97
N GLN A 200 4.04 -9.94 8.02
CA GLN A 200 4.91 -11.08 8.24
C GLN A 200 6.03 -11.01 7.21
N LEU A 201 7.27 -11.01 7.64
CA LEU A 201 8.42 -11.11 6.75
C LEU A 201 8.60 -12.58 6.35
N LYS A 202 8.87 -12.83 5.08
CA LYS A 202 9.27 -14.15 4.59
C LYS A 202 10.54 -13.98 3.78
N MET A 203 11.58 -14.72 4.13
CA MET A 203 12.80 -14.74 3.33
C MET A 203 12.77 -15.88 2.31
N PHE A 204 13.25 -15.57 1.13
CA PHE A 204 13.51 -16.52 0.06
C PHE A 204 15.02 -16.67 -0.09
N ASN A 205 15.51 -17.90 0.07
CA ASN A 205 16.91 -18.20 -0.19
C ASN A 205 17.17 -18.14 -1.70
N PHE A 206 18.14 -17.32 -2.09
CA PHE A 206 18.43 -17.01 -3.48
C PHE A 206 19.94 -16.90 -3.66
N ASP A 207 20.56 -17.88 -4.30
CA ASP A 207 22.01 -17.90 -4.52
C ASP A 207 22.35 -17.70 -6.01
N CYS A 208 22.83 -16.51 -6.36
CA CYS A 208 23.32 -16.20 -7.72
C CYS A 208 24.83 -15.95 -7.77
N GLY A 209 25.56 -16.70 -6.94
CA GLY A 209 26.99 -16.53 -6.68
C GLY A 209 27.17 -15.64 -5.47
N VAL A 210 27.88 -16.13 -4.45
CA VAL A 210 28.02 -15.48 -3.13
C VAL A 210 29.49 -15.27 -2.78
N SER A 211 30.42 -15.87 -3.53
CA SER A 211 31.86 -15.76 -3.26
C SER A 211 32.67 -15.09 -4.37
N ILE A 212 32.23 -15.15 -5.64
CA ILE A 212 32.87 -14.46 -6.77
C ILE A 212 31.81 -13.95 -7.73
N TYR A 213 31.96 -12.68 -8.16
CA TYR A 213 31.02 -12.05 -9.07
C TYR A 213 31.33 -12.45 -10.52
N ASN A 214 30.46 -13.26 -11.12
CA ASN A 214 30.46 -13.52 -12.55
C ASN A 214 29.22 -12.87 -13.17
N GLU A 215 29.40 -11.81 -13.96
CA GLU A 215 28.30 -11.01 -14.49
C GLU A 215 27.33 -11.83 -15.34
N THR A 216 27.82 -12.73 -16.19
CA THR A 216 26.96 -13.53 -17.08
C THR A 216 26.09 -14.49 -16.28
N PHE A 217 26.69 -15.20 -15.33
CA PHE A 217 25.99 -16.11 -14.44
C PHE A 217 24.97 -15.37 -13.56
N ALA A 218 25.40 -14.31 -12.88
CA ALA A 218 24.55 -13.50 -12.01
C ALA A 218 23.38 -12.92 -12.79
N LYS A 219 23.62 -12.32 -13.97
CA LYS A 219 22.57 -11.76 -14.83
C LYS A 219 21.54 -12.79 -15.25
N ALA A 220 21.96 -13.99 -15.67
CA ALA A 220 21.04 -15.06 -16.04
C ALA A 220 20.20 -15.52 -14.84
N CYS A 221 20.86 -15.68 -13.69
CA CYS A 221 20.25 -16.16 -12.45
C CYS A 221 19.25 -15.14 -11.86
N PHE A 222 19.61 -13.87 -11.75
CA PHE A 222 18.70 -12.79 -11.32
C PHE A 222 17.49 -12.65 -12.24
N LYS A 223 17.70 -12.64 -13.57
CA LYS A 223 16.59 -12.56 -14.53
C LYS A 223 15.61 -13.73 -14.39
N LYS A 224 16.12 -14.95 -14.19
CA LYS A 224 15.30 -16.16 -14.03
C LYS A 224 14.38 -16.08 -12.81
N ASN A 225 14.84 -15.48 -11.72
CA ASN A 225 14.11 -15.48 -10.45
C ASN A 225 13.63 -14.06 -10.06
N TYR A 226 13.51 -13.13 -11.02
CA TYR A 226 13.14 -11.73 -10.73
C TYR A 226 11.87 -11.61 -9.89
N ASN A 227 10.85 -12.40 -10.22
CA ASN A 227 9.56 -12.38 -9.52
C ASN A 227 9.66 -12.92 -8.08
N ASP A 228 10.71 -13.68 -7.76
CA ASP A 228 10.93 -14.28 -6.44
C ASP A 228 11.79 -13.40 -5.53
N LEU A 229 12.40 -12.31 -6.05
CA LEU A 229 13.27 -11.41 -5.28
C LEU A 229 12.52 -10.64 -4.19
N GLY A 230 11.20 -10.48 -4.33
CA GLY A 230 10.36 -9.79 -3.35
C GLY A 230 10.54 -8.27 -3.36
N LEU A 231 10.42 -7.65 -2.17
CA LEU A 231 10.42 -6.20 -1.98
C LEU A 231 11.81 -5.61 -1.75
N ALA A 232 12.74 -6.41 -1.29
CA ALA A 232 14.14 -6.02 -1.11
C ALA A 232 15.03 -7.26 -1.15
N HIS A 233 16.31 -7.03 -1.44
CA HIS A 233 17.33 -8.06 -1.55
C HIS A 233 18.43 -7.86 -0.49
N ILE A 234 18.71 -8.90 0.28
CA ILE A 234 19.75 -8.91 1.31
C ILE A 234 20.98 -9.60 0.72
N VAL A 235 22.08 -8.86 0.61
CA VAL A 235 23.36 -9.37 0.10
C VAL A 235 24.27 -9.73 1.26
N ASN A 236 24.81 -10.95 1.22
CA ASN A 236 25.68 -11.45 2.28
C ASN A 236 27.15 -11.29 1.87
N TYR A 237 27.81 -10.30 2.46
CA TYR A 237 29.25 -10.09 2.57
C TYR A 237 30.16 -10.56 1.41
N ALA A 238 30.56 -9.62 0.55
CA ALA A 238 31.87 -9.47 -0.07
C ALA A 238 31.87 -8.17 -0.90
N SER A 239 32.83 -7.24 -0.70
CA SER A 239 32.77 -5.92 -1.38
C SER A 239 32.62 -5.97 -2.91
N PRO A 240 33.34 -6.86 -3.63
CA PRO A 240 33.18 -6.98 -5.08
C PRO A 240 31.80 -7.51 -5.51
N MET A 241 31.15 -8.33 -4.68
CA MET A 241 29.84 -8.91 -4.96
C MET A 241 28.74 -7.85 -4.90
N VAL A 242 28.68 -7.10 -3.78
CA VAL A 242 27.69 -6.04 -3.59
C VAL A 242 27.77 -5.02 -4.73
N LEU A 243 28.99 -4.59 -5.08
CA LEU A 243 29.23 -3.69 -6.21
C LEU A 243 28.79 -4.31 -7.56
N GLY A 244 29.08 -5.59 -7.76
CA GLY A 244 28.67 -6.32 -8.97
C GLY A 244 27.16 -6.39 -9.13
N VAL A 245 26.44 -6.78 -8.07
CA VAL A 245 24.97 -6.88 -8.06
C VAL A 245 24.32 -5.50 -8.24
N LEU A 246 24.85 -4.45 -7.60
CA LEU A 246 24.35 -3.09 -7.81
C LEU A 246 24.53 -2.59 -9.25
N LYS A 247 25.70 -2.86 -9.85
CA LYS A 247 25.94 -2.56 -11.27
C LYS A 247 25.00 -3.36 -12.18
N LEU A 248 24.75 -4.63 -11.84
CA LEU A 248 23.79 -5.46 -12.55
C LEU A 248 22.39 -4.89 -12.49
N PHE A 249 21.88 -4.52 -11.30
CA PHE A 249 20.54 -3.94 -11.15
C PHE A 249 20.41 -2.64 -11.93
N LYS A 250 21.43 -1.78 -11.89
CA LYS A 250 21.49 -0.59 -12.73
C LYS A 250 21.43 -0.92 -14.23
N SER A 251 22.21 -1.92 -14.69
CA SER A 251 22.21 -2.35 -16.10
C SER A 251 20.87 -2.94 -16.57
N LEU A 252 20.11 -3.52 -15.64
CA LEU A 252 18.80 -4.10 -15.88
C LEU A 252 17.66 -3.08 -15.70
N ASN A 253 17.99 -1.84 -15.32
CA ASN A 253 17.03 -0.81 -14.93
C ASN A 253 16.08 -1.28 -13.81
N TRP A 254 16.63 -1.98 -12.82
CA TRP A 254 15.89 -2.46 -11.65
C TRP A 254 16.09 -1.51 -10.48
N THR A 255 15.01 -1.24 -9.75
CA THR A 255 14.96 -0.33 -8.60
C THR A 255 14.76 -1.08 -7.29
N LEU A 256 15.17 -2.35 -7.23
CA LEU A 256 14.97 -3.20 -6.05
C LEU A 256 15.91 -2.72 -4.93
N PRO A 257 15.38 -2.31 -3.76
CA PRO A 257 16.22 -1.94 -2.62
C PRO A 257 17.12 -3.09 -2.18
N MET A 258 18.36 -2.77 -1.85
CA MET A 258 19.35 -3.71 -1.36
C MET A 258 19.83 -3.31 0.03
N ALA A 259 20.07 -4.31 0.88
CA ALA A 259 20.73 -4.12 2.16
C ALA A 259 21.85 -5.15 2.30
N GLY A 260 23.01 -4.72 2.76
CA GLY A 260 24.15 -5.61 2.93
C GLY A 260 25.16 -5.03 3.92
N SER A 261 25.98 -5.89 4.49
CA SER A 261 27.13 -5.46 5.29
C SER A 261 28.32 -5.22 4.38
N ASN A 262 28.77 -3.96 4.29
CA ASN A 262 30.03 -3.63 3.64
C ASN A 262 30.70 -2.42 4.31
N ALA A 263 32.04 -2.44 4.35
CA ALA A 263 32.87 -1.34 4.84
C ALA A 263 33.42 -0.45 3.69
N ASP A 264 32.99 -0.70 2.46
CA ASP A 264 33.47 0.02 1.28
C ASP A 264 32.78 1.39 1.15
N SER A 265 33.55 2.46 1.38
CA SER A 265 33.06 3.83 1.29
C SER A 265 32.59 4.22 -0.11
N SER A 266 33.01 3.50 -1.17
CA SER A 266 32.55 3.76 -2.54
C SER A 266 31.05 3.50 -2.73
N LEU A 267 30.43 2.72 -1.84
CA LEU A 267 28.99 2.45 -1.85
C LEU A 267 28.13 3.54 -1.22
N SER A 268 28.73 4.53 -0.56
CA SER A 268 28.00 5.59 0.15
C SER A 268 27.38 6.66 -0.77
N SER A 269 27.71 6.66 -2.06
CA SER A 269 27.20 7.67 -3.01
C SER A 269 25.79 7.32 -3.49
N THR A 270 24.78 7.99 -2.93
CA THR A 270 23.37 7.85 -3.35
C THR A 270 23.12 8.30 -4.79
N ALA A 271 24.00 9.13 -5.37
CA ALA A 271 23.95 9.49 -6.78
C ALA A 271 24.31 8.32 -7.71
N VAL A 272 25.17 7.41 -7.24
CA VAL A 272 25.64 6.25 -8.01
C VAL A 272 24.81 5.00 -7.70
N TYR A 273 24.44 4.82 -6.43
CA TYR A 273 23.69 3.67 -5.90
C TYR A 273 22.47 4.15 -5.09
N PRO A 274 21.41 4.68 -5.73
CA PRO A 274 20.26 5.27 -5.03
C PRO A 274 19.38 4.25 -4.28
N PHE A 275 19.62 2.96 -4.46
CA PHE A 275 18.83 1.86 -3.89
C PHE A 275 19.66 0.93 -2.97
N TYR A 276 20.85 1.38 -2.55
CA TYR A 276 21.71 0.72 -1.56
C TYR A 276 21.68 1.48 -0.23
#